data_AF-A0A8T3LP22-F1
#
_entry.id   AF-A0A8T3LP22-F1
#
_cell.length_a   1.000
_cell.length_b   1.000
_cell.length_c   1.000
_cell.angle_alpha   90.00
_cell.angle_beta   90.00
_cell.angle_gamma   90.00
#
_symmetry.space_group_name_H-M   'P 1'
#
loop_
_entity.id
_entity.type
_entity.pdbx_description
1 polymer ?
#
loop_
_entity_poly.entity_id
_entity_poly.type
_entity_poly.pdbx_seq_one_letter_code
_entity_poly.pdbx_strand_id
1 'polypeptide(L)'
;RVSRIVPTSGILMIAFYVIRGLCSDESKIAAWTRVWRCQWKVLIDGKSYGPFSSRADAISFEKDEIYKQGKFFADATHEAAV
;
A
#
# COMPACT_ATOMS: atom_id res chain seq x y z
N ARG A 1 6.92 6.98 0.71
CA ARG A 1 6.37 5.66 0.30
C ARG A 1 6.23 5.63 -1.22
N VAL A 2 6.90 4.72 -1.89
CA VAL A 2 6.92 4.56 -3.36
C VAL A 2 5.65 3.86 -3.87
N SER A 3 4.97 3.13 -2.99
CA SER A 3 3.78 2.34 -3.29
C SER A 3 2.58 2.70 -2.39
N ARG A 4 1.37 2.49 -2.90
CA ARG A 4 0.10 2.69 -2.18
C ARG A 4 -0.89 1.57 -2.50
N ILE A 5 -1.44 0.93 -1.47
CA ILE A 5 -2.50 -0.07 -1.62
C ILE A 5 -3.84 0.57 -1.28
N VAL A 6 -4.77 0.54 -2.23
CA VAL A 6 -6.09 1.17 -2.10
C VAL A 6 -7.21 0.25 -2.59
N PRO A 7 -8.46 0.43 -2.13
CA PRO A 7 -9.61 -0.21 -2.74
C PRO A 7 -9.79 0.19 -4.20
N THR A 8 -10.32 -0.71 -5.01
CA THR A 8 -10.66 -0.45 -6.43
C THR A 8 -11.90 0.43 -6.58
N SER A 9 -12.91 0.26 -5.72
CA SER A 9 -14.14 1.06 -5.77
C SER A 9 -13.88 2.49 -5.29
N GLY A 10 -14.30 3.49 -6.08
CA GLY A 10 -14.06 4.91 -5.77
C GLY A 10 -14.64 5.36 -4.43
N ILE A 11 -15.85 4.89 -4.07
CA ILE A 11 -16.51 5.22 -2.79
C ILE A 11 -15.68 4.67 -1.61
N LEU A 12 -15.25 3.40 -1.70
CA LEU A 12 -14.41 2.78 -0.68
C LEU A 12 -13.04 3.46 -0.60
N MET A 13 -12.49 3.92 -1.73
CA MET A 13 -11.24 4.67 -1.75
C MET A 13 -11.35 5.99 -0.97
N ILE A 14 -12.43 6.76 -1.17
CA ILE A 14 -12.68 8.00 -0.43
C ILE A 14 -12.84 7.70 1.06
N ALA A 15 -13.69 6.73 1.42
CA ALA A 15 -13.90 6.33 2.81
C ALA A 15 -12.57 5.88 3.47
N PHE A 16 -11.74 5.14 2.75
CA PHE A 16 -10.44 4.69 3.22
C PHE A 16 -9.49 5.86 3.52
N TYR A 17 -9.42 6.87 2.65
CA TYR A 17 -8.60 8.07 2.88
C TYR A 17 -9.11 8.89 4.06
N VAL A 18 -10.42 9.07 4.17
CA VAL A 18 -11.04 9.80 5.29
C VAL A 18 -10.72 9.10 6.61
N ILE A 19 -10.90 7.77 6.68
CA ILE A 19 -10.58 6.98 7.87
C ILE A 19 -9.09 7.08 8.21
N ARG A 20 -8.20 6.95 7.23
CA ARG A 20 -6.74 7.06 7.43
C ARG A 20 -6.28 8.46 7.84
N GLY A 21 -7.01 9.51 7.45
CA GLY A 21 -6.71 10.88 7.86
C GLY A 21 -7.24 11.23 9.25
N LEU A 22 -8.38 10.64 9.64
CA LEU A 22 -9.04 10.94 10.92
C LEU A 22 -8.64 9.99 12.05
N CYS A 23 -8.22 8.77 11.74
CA CYS A 23 -7.90 7.75 12.73
C CYS A 23 -6.44 7.32 12.63
N SER A 24 -5.73 7.33 13.76
CA SER A 24 -4.38 6.73 13.88
C SER A 24 -4.39 5.27 13.42
N ASP A 25 -3.29 4.77 12.85
CA ASP A 25 -3.20 3.45 12.20
C ASP A 25 -3.48 2.26 13.15
N GLU A 26 -3.40 2.49 14.47
CA GLU A 26 -3.77 1.54 15.53
C GLU A 26 -5.26 1.53 15.89
N SER A 27 -6.05 2.47 15.40
CA SER A 27 -7.47 2.57 15.75
C SER A 27 -8.25 1.33 15.28
N LYS A 28 -9.25 0.91 16.05
CA LYS A 28 -10.16 -0.20 15.67
C LYS A 28 -10.80 0.01 14.28
N ILE A 29 -11.01 1.26 13.89
CA ILE A 29 -11.53 1.65 12.58
C ILE A 29 -10.49 1.38 11.47
N ALA A 30 -9.21 1.67 11.70
CA ALA A 30 -8.14 1.28 10.79
C ALA A 30 -8.04 -0.24 10.66
N ALA A 31 -8.21 -1.00 11.75
CA ALA A 31 -8.31 -2.45 11.70
C ALA A 31 -9.54 -2.93 10.91
N TRP A 32 -10.70 -2.27 11.06
CA TRP A 32 -11.91 -2.58 10.30
C TRP A 32 -11.72 -2.41 8.78
N THR A 33 -10.95 -1.42 8.34
CA THR A 33 -10.65 -1.27 6.90
C THR A 33 -9.83 -2.45 6.33
N ARG A 34 -9.12 -3.21 7.18
CA ARG A 34 -8.36 -4.40 6.75
C ARG A 34 -9.28 -5.60 6.45
N VAL A 35 -10.54 -5.58 6.91
CA VAL A 35 -11.51 -6.67 6.77
C VAL A 35 -12.53 -6.44 5.65
N TRP A 36 -12.41 -5.33 4.91
CA TRP A 36 -13.33 -5.02 3.83
C TRP A 36 -13.27 -6.09 2.73
N ARG A 37 -14.43 -6.66 2.40
CA ARG A 37 -14.60 -7.61 1.29
C ARG A 37 -14.66 -6.88 -0.06
N CYS A 38 -13.60 -6.14 -0.37
CA CYS A 38 -13.47 -5.41 -1.62
C CYS A 38 -12.22 -5.82 -2.37
N GLN A 39 -12.18 -5.52 -3.67
CA GLN A 39 -10.98 -5.72 -4.44
C GLN A 39 -9.97 -4.59 -4.19
N TRP A 40 -8.70 -4.96 -4.12
CA TRP A 40 -7.59 -4.09 -3.82
C TRP A 40 -6.74 -3.87 -5.07
N LYS A 41 -6.11 -2.70 -5.18
CA LYS A 41 -5.12 -2.40 -6.21
C LYS A 41 -3.88 -1.80 -5.57
N VAL A 42 -2.73 -2.11 -6.15
CA VAL A 42 -1.43 -1.59 -5.75
C VAL A 42 -1.02 -0.53 -6.76
N LEU A 43 -0.76 0.68 -6.29
CA LEU A 43 -0.21 1.78 -7.09
C LEU A 43 1.28 1.87 -6.81
N ILE A 44 2.12 1.62 -7.82
CA ILE A 44 3.59 1.73 -7.74
C ILE A 44 4.04 2.67 -8.85
N ASP A 45 4.72 3.77 -8.52
CA ASP A 45 5.23 4.76 -9.49
C ASP A 45 4.17 5.21 -10.55
N GLY A 46 2.92 5.41 -10.11
CA GLY A 46 1.81 5.82 -10.99
C GLY A 46 1.19 4.71 -11.82
N LYS A 47 1.75 3.49 -11.81
CA LYS A 47 1.14 2.30 -12.41
C LYS A 47 0.22 1.62 -11.41
N SER A 48 -0.94 1.18 -11.89
CA SER A 48 -1.92 0.43 -11.11
C SER A 48 -1.79 -1.06 -11.41
N TYR A 49 -1.67 -1.88 -10.37
CA TYR A 49 -1.58 -3.33 -10.43
C TYR A 49 -2.75 -3.95 -9.65
N GLY A 50 -3.36 -4.99 -10.21
CA GLY A 50 -4.55 -5.65 -9.66
C GLY A 50 -5.61 -5.88 -10.75
N PRO A 51 -6.87 -6.21 -10.36
CA PRO A 51 -7.42 -6.24 -9.01
C PRO A 51 -7.05 -7.50 -8.21
N PHE A 52 -6.79 -7.33 -6.91
CA PHE A 52 -6.55 -8.40 -5.94
C PHE A 52 -7.79 -8.64 -5.09
N SER A 53 -8.18 -9.88 -4.91
CA SER A 53 -9.34 -10.24 -4.08
C SER A 53 -9.11 -10.02 -2.58
N SER A 54 -7.85 -10.00 -2.16
CA SER A 54 -7.44 -9.86 -0.77
C SER A 54 -6.39 -8.77 -0.61
N ARG A 55 -6.45 -8.02 0.50
CA ARG A 55 -5.42 -7.03 0.86
C ARG A 55 -4.05 -7.69 1.07
N ALA A 56 -4.04 -8.91 1.60
CA ALA A 56 -2.81 -9.68 1.83
C ALA A 56 -2.07 -9.94 0.52
N ASP A 57 -2.76 -10.42 -0.52
CA ASP A 57 -2.19 -10.58 -1.87
C ASP A 57 -1.60 -9.29 -2.42
N ALA A 58 -2.32 -8.18 -2.28
CA ALA A 58 -1.83 -6.87 -2.71
C ALA A 58 -0.54 -6.45 -1.97
N ILE A 59 -0.40 -6.77 -0.67
CA ILE A 59 0.81 -6.50 0.10
C ILE A 59 1.96 -7.41 -0.32
N SER A 60 1.69 -8.70 -0.52
CA SER A 60 2.70 -9.65 -1.00
C SER A 60 3.23 -9.25 -2.38
N PHE A 61 2.34 -8.85 -3.29
CA PHE A 61 2.70 -8.31 -4.60
C PHE A 61 3.49 -7.00 -4.50
N GLU A 62 3.05 -6.05 -3.65
CA GLU A 62 3.77 -4.80 -3.39
C GLU A 62 5.22 -5.08 -2.94
N LYS A 63 5.41 -6.01 -2.00
CA LYS A 63 6.73 -6.38 -1.49
C LYS A 63 7.60 -7.02 -2.57
N ASP A 64 7.04 -7.95 -3.34
CA ASP A 64 7.75 -8.65 -4.42
C ASP A 64 8.19 -7.69 -5.53
N GLU A 65 7.33 -6.75 -5.95
CA GLU A 65 7.69 -5.78 -6.96
C GLU A 65 8.67 -4.72 -6.48
N ILE A 66 8.59 -4.28 -5.21
CA ILE A 66 9.61 -3.41 -4.63
C ILE A 66 10.97 -4.13 -4.55
N TYR A 67 10.96 -5.43 -4.22
CA TYR A 67 12.15 -6.26 -4.17
C TYR A 67 12.80 -6.39 -5.57
N LYS A 68 12.00 -6.70 -6.60
CA LYS A 68 12.46 -6.78 -8.00
C LYS A 68 13.01 -5.45 -8.53
N GLN A 69 12.45 -4.32 -8.10
CA GLN A 69 12.93 -3.00 -8.50
C GLN A 69 14.25 -2.58 -7.85
N GLY A 70 14.82 -3.40 -6.94
CA GLY A 70 16.10 -3.09 -6.28
C GLY A 70 16.05 -1.86 -5.37
N LYS A 71 14.86 -1.31 -5.07
CA LYS A 71 14.67 -0.07 -4.30
C LYS A 71 14.94 -0.19 -2.80
N PHE A 72 15.58 -1.27 -2.36
CA PHE A 72 15.97 -1.48 -0.95
C PHE A 72 17.34 -0.86 -0.59
N PHE A 73 18.09 -0.29 -1.54
CA PHE A 73 19.45 0.23 -1.32
C PHE A 73 19.68 1.71 -1.67
N ALA A 74 18.64 2.56 -1.65
CA ALA A 74 18.86 4.01 -1.81
C ALA A 74 19.26 4.73 -0.50
N ASP A 75 19.45 3.99 0.61
CA ASP A 75 19.88 4.54 1.91
C ASP A 75 21.21 3.93 2.42
N ALA A 76 21.86 3.06 1.64
CA ALA A 76 23.09 2.37 2.06
C ALA A 76 24.37 2.84 1.32
N THR A 77 24.29 3.90 0.49
CA THR A 77 25.43 4.35 -0.34
C THR A 77 26.00 5.71 0.08
N HIS A 78 25.46 6.37 1.11
CA HIS A 78 25.97 7.66 1.59
C HIS A 78 26.86 7.60 2.84
N GLU A 79 27.30 6.41 3.28
CA GLU A 79 28.16 6.26 4.48
C GLU A 79 29.46 5.48 4.23
N ALA A 80 29.90 5.39 2.96
CA ALA A 80 31.17 4.77 2.58
C ALA A 80 32.14 5.74 1.87
N ALA A 81 31.93 7.05 2.03
CA ALA A 81 32.81 8.05 1.43
C ALA A 81 32.85 9.35 2.24
N VAL A 82 33.35 9.31 3.49
CA VAL A 82 34.21 10.35 4.10
C VAL A 82 35.09 9.70 5.16
#